data_AF-A0A519L8Y8-F1
#
_entry.id   AF-A0A519L8Y8-F1
#
_cell.length_a   1.000
_cell.length_b   1.000
_cell.length_c   1.000
_cell.angle_alpha   90.00
_cell.angle_beta   90.00
_cell.angle_gamma   90.00
#
_symmetry.space_group_name_H-M   'P 1'
#
loop_
_entity.id
_entity.type
_entity.pdbx_description
1 polymer ?
#
loop_
_entity_poly.entity_id
_entity_poly.type
_entity_poly.pdbx_seq_one_letter_code
_entity_poly.pdbx_strand_id
1 'polypeptide(L)'
;MSIRVILAVSAALIATPVLAQTAPPAPPAAPAAPAPSPEEQAMEARGQAFQASMEAMGQELEAAMSDTTTDAAAKTTATNAIIDRRVPEINAFADELEAFLRAMADKPGNEEKRAELTNAANAAPAAMRAIPDQIRGSIAQALAAPPAAPAPAPAQ
;
A
#
# COMPACT_ATOMS: atom_id res chain seq x y z
N MET A 1 16.68 -33.01 2.19
CA MET A 1 16.56 -34.07 1.17
C MET A 1 15.26 -33.82 0.42
N SER A 2 15.38 -33.53 -0.87
CA SER A 2 14.29 -33.22 -1.82
C SER A 2 13.37 -34.42 -2.06
N ILE A 3 12.12 -34.16 -2.46
CA ILE A 3 11.21 -34.91 -3.38
C ILE A 3 9.88 -34.11 -3.34
N ARG A 4 9.48 -33.22 -4.27
CA ARG A 4 9.04 -33.35 -5.69
C ARG A 4 7.97 -34.43 -5.94
N VAL A 5 7.01 -34.12 -6.83
CA VAL A 5 5.97 -34.97 -7.48
C VAL A 5 4.55 -34.68 -6.95
N ILE A 6 3.70 -33.84 -7.56
CA ILE A 6 3.10 -33.77 -8.92
C ILE A 6 1.81 -34.62 -9.05
N LEU A 7 0.77 -33.99 -9.67
CA LEU A 7 -0.42 -34.56 -10.34
C LEU A 7 -1.58 -35.07 -9.42
N ALA A 8 -2.86 -34.99 -9.79
CA ALA A 8 -3.51 -34.72 -11.06
C ALA A 8 -4.94 -34.20 -10.85
N VAL A 9 -5.42 -33.39 -11.79
CA VAL A 9 -6.84 -33.11 -12.02
C VAL A 9 -7.57 -34.42 -12.33
N SER A 10 -8.79 -34.59 -11.82
CA SER A 10 -9.75 -35.55 -12.38
C SER A 10 -11.14 -34.98 -12.21
N ALA A 11 -11.57 -34.29 -13.27
CA ALA A 11 -12.98 -34.08 -13.54
C ALA A 11 -13.62 -35.46 -13.79
N ALA A 12 -14.58 -35.85 -12.97
CA ALA A 12 -15.40 -37.03 -13.21
C ALA A 12 -16.86 -36.59 -13.33
N LEU A 13 -17.38 -36.89 -14.52
CA LEU A 13 -18.72 -36.64 -15.03
C LEU A 13 -19.80 -37.36 -14.21
N ILE A 14 -21.00 -36.85 -14.37
CA ILE A 14 -22.22 -37.14 -13.64
C ILE A 14 -22.85 -38.47 -14.09
N ALA A 15 -23.49 -39.15 -13.12
CA ALA A 15 -24.63 -40.06 -13.23
C ALA A 15 -24.41 -41.56 -13.52
N THR A 16 -24.55 -42.40 -12.49
CA THR A 16 -25.40 -43.61 -12.47
C THR A 16 -25.78 -43.98 -11.02
N PRO A 17 -26.97 -44.56 -10.76
CA PRO A 17 -27.59 -44.62 -9.44
C PRO A 17 -27.14 -45.86 -8.66
N VAL A 18 -26.63 -45.68 -7.45
CA VAL A 18 -26.45 -46.77 -6.48
C VAL A 18 -27.17 -46.42 -5.19
N LEU A 19 -28.04 -47.33 -4.77
CA LEU A 19 -28.78 -47.30 -3.51
C LEU A 19 -27.83 -47.20 -2.30
N ALA A 20 -28.25 -46.39 -1.32
CA ALA A 20 -27.96 -46.52 0.11
C ALA A 20 -26.49 -46.62 0.54
N GLN A 21 -25.80 -45.49 0.57
CA GLN A 21 -24.91 -45.18 1.69
C GLN A 21 -25.35 -43.84 2.27
N THR A 22 -25.76 -43.84 3.54
CA THR A 22 -25.89 -42.63 4.34
C THR A 22 -24.54 -41.92 4.29
N ALA A 23 -24.45 -40.88 3.47
CA ALA A 23 -23.38 -39.91 3.59
C ALA A 23 -23.43 -39.36 5.02
N PRO A 24 -22.28 -39.25 5.71
CA PRO A 24 -22.21 -38.44 6.92
C PRO A 24 -22.84 -37.08 6.61
N PRO A 25 -23.67 -36.50 7.50
CA PRO A 25 -24.24 -35.19 7.24
C PRO A 25 -23.09 -34.25 6.88
N ALA A 26 -23.17 -33.64 5.70
CA ALA A 26 -22.22 -32.63 5.31
C ALA A 26 -22.18 -31.59 6.44
N PRO A 27 -20.99 -31.24 6.97
CA PRO A 27 -20.91 -30.17 7.94
C PRO A 27 -21.60 -28.95 7.34
N PRO A 28 -22.39 -28.19 8.12
CA PRO A 28 -23.11 -27.04 7.60
C PRO A 28 -22.10 -26.16 6.88
N ALA A 29 -22.41 -25.81 5.63
CA ALA A 29 -21.61 -24.86 4.89
C ALA A 29 -21.43 -23.62 5.77
N ALA A 30 -20.18 -23.34 6.15
CA ALA A 30 -19.88 -22.11 6.86
C ALA A 30 -20.41 -20.95 6.00
N PRO A 31 -21.05 -19.93 6.59
CA PRO A 31 -21.51 -18.78 5.84
C PRO A 31 -20.32 -18.23 5.04
N ALA A 32 -20.50 -18.06 3.73
CA ALA A 32 -19.53 -17.35 2.94
C ALA A 32 -19.32 -15.98 3.59
N ALA A 33 -18.06 -15.62 3.87
CA ALA A 33 -17.76 -14.27 4.32
C ALA A 33 -18.35 -13.28 3.30
N PRO A 34 -19.04 -12.23 3.76
CA PRO A 34 -19.61 -11.25 2.84
C PRO A 34 -18.50 -10.70 1.96
N ALA A 35 -18.73 -10.71 0.64
CA ALA A 35 -17.79 -10.14 -0.31
C ALA A 35 -17.65 -8.64 -0.06
N PRO A 36 -16.44 -8.06 -0.24
CA PRO A 36 -16.24 -6.62 -0.06
C PRO A 36 -17.15 -5.84 -1.00
N SER A 37 -17.72 -4.76 -0.48
CA SER A 37 -18.62 -3.89 -1.25
C SER A 37 -17.87 -3.26 -2.44
N PRO A 38 -18.55 -2.85 -3.52
CA PRO A 38 -17.92 -2.17 -4.64
C PRO A 38 -17.10 -0.93 -4.22
N GLU A 39 -17.56 -0.18 -3.22
CA GLU A 39 -16.81 0.97 -2.67
C GLU A 39 -15.50 0.56 -1.98
N GLU A 40 -15.48 -0.57 -1.28
CA GLU A 40 -14.27 -1.10 -0.63
C GLU A 40 -13.25 -1.52 -1.69
N GLN A 41 -13.70 -2.24 -2.73
CA GLN A 41 -12.85 -2.63 -3.86
C GLN A 41 -12.29 -1.42 -4.61
N ALA A 42 -13.09 -0.36 -4.79
CA ALA A 42 -12.64 0.88 -5.41
C ALA A 42 -11.58 1.58 -4.58
N MET A 43 -11.75 1.63 -3.25
CA MET A 43 -10.77 2.22 -2.34
C MET A 43 -9.46 1.40 -2.31
N GLU A 44 -9.55 0.07 -2.35
CA GLU A 44 -8.38 -0.81 -2.46
C GLU A 44 -7.61 -0.57 -3.77
N ALA A 45 -8.31 -0.54 -4.90
CA ALA A 45 -7.70 -0.26 -6.20
C ALA A 45 -7.06 1.14 -6.22
N ARG A 46 -7.72 2.13 -5.61
CA ARG A 46 -7.20 3.48 -5.48
C ARG A 46 -5.94 3.52 -4.61
N GLY A 47 -5.92 2.78 -3.51
CA GLY A 47 -4.75 2.62 -2.64
C GLY A 47 -3.56 1.99 -3.36
N GLN A 48 -3.79 0.96 -4.17
CA GLN A 48 -2.74 0.34 -5.00
C GLN A 48 -2.16 1.32 -6.04
N ALA A 49 -3.03 2.09 -6.70
CA ALA A 49 -2.59 3.09 -7.67
C ALA A 49 -1.77 4.21 -7.00
N PHE A 50 -2.21 4.66 -5.82
CA PHE A 50 -1.48 5.63 -5.02
C PHE A 50 -0.12 5.10 -4.59
N GLN A 51 -0.06 3.85 -4.09
CA GLN A 51 1.20 3.22 -3.72
C GLN A 51 2.18 3.16 -4.89
N ALA A 52 1.73 2.71 -6.06
CA ALA A 52 2.57 2.67 -7.26
C ALA A 52 3.10 4.06 -7.66
N SER A 53 2.27 5.11 -7.50
CA SER A 53 2.70 6.50 -7.75
C SER A 53 3.75 6.97 -6.76
N MET A 54 3.62 6.64 -5.47
CA MET A 54 4.61 6.97 -4.43
C MET A 54 5.92 6.20 -4.64
N GLU A 55 5.86 4.94 -5.07
CA GLU A 55 7.05 4.16 -5.44
C GLU A 55 7.78 4.81 -6.63
N ALA A 56 7.05 5.20 -7.68
CA ALA A 56 7.62 5.92 -8.81
C ALA A 56 8.23 7.26 -8.39
N MET A 57 7.58 8.00 -7.48
CA MET A 57 8.13 9.23 -6.90
C MET A 57 9.45 8.96 -6.17
N GLY A 58 9.52 7.88 -5.38
CA GLY A 58 10.75 7.47 -4.69
C GLY A 58 11.91 7.22 -5.67
N GLN A 59 11.64 6.54 -6.78
CA GLN A 59 12.64 6.30 -7.83
C GLN A 59 13.09 7.60 -8.53
N GLU A 60 12.16 8.51 -8.82
CA GLU A 60 12.49 9.83 -9.40
C GLU A 60 13.38 10.65 -8.45
N LEU A 61 13.08 10.62 -7.14
CA LEU A 61 13.87 11.31 -6.12
C LEU A 61 15.26 10.70 -5.96
N GLU A 62 15.37 9.38 -5.93
CA GLU A 62 16.66 8.69 -5.87
C GLU A 62 17.51 9.03 -7.09
N ALA A 63 16.94 8.98 -8.30
CA ALA A 63 17.64 9.35 -9.52
C ALA A 63 18.16 10.80 -9.47
N ALA A 64 17.34 11.76 -9.01
CA ALA A 64 17.76 13.14 -8.84
C ALA A 64 18.88 13.30 -7.79
N MET A 65 18.83 12.53 -6.70
CA MET A 65 19.83 12.56 -5.63
C MET A 65 21.13 11.85 -6.01
N SER A 66 21.10 10.83 -6.88
CA SER A 66 22.29 10.11 -7.35
C SER A 66 23.02 10.78 -8.52
N ASP A 67 22.43 11.79 -9.17
CA ASP A 67 23.05 12.49 -10.29
C ASP A 67 24.35 13.23 -9.87
N THR A 68 25.52 12.71 -10.22
CA THR A 68 26.80 13.29 -9.78
C THR A 68 27.19 14.58 -10.52
N THR A 69 26.41 14.98 -11.52
CA THR A 69 26.69 16.17 -12.34
C THR A 69 26.03 17.44 -11.80
N THR A 70 25.14 17.31 -10.82
CA THR A 70 24.38 18.40 -10.21
C THR A 70 24.86 18.70 -8.79
N ASP A 71 24.95 19.98 -8.46
CA ASP A 71 25.23 20.46 -7.11
C ASP A 71 23.99 20.42 -6.19
N ALA A 72 24.20 20.63 -4.88
CA ALA A 72 23.16 20.50 -3.86
C ALA A 72 21.94 21.43 -4.10
N ALA A 73 22.16 22.62 -4.67
CA ALA A 73 21.08 23.56 -4.99
C ALA A 73 20.23 23.06 -6.17
N ALA A 74 20.88 22.54 -7.21
CA ALA A 74 20.20 21.90 -8.33
C ALA A 74 19.41 20.65 -7.89
N LYS A 75 20.00 19.79 -7.04
CA LYS A 75 19.33 18.62 -6.47
C LYS A 75 18.10 18.97 -5.65
N THR A 76 18.21 20.00 -4.79
CA THR A 76 17.08 20.51 -4.01
C THR A 76 15.95 20.98 -4.92
N THR A 77 16.28 21.70 -5.99
CA THR A 77 15.29 22.21 -6.95
C THR A 77 14.60 21.07 -7.69
N ALA A 78 15.37 20.11 -8.21
CA ALA A 78 14.84 18.96 -8.95
C ALA A 78 13.92 18.09 -8.09
N THR A 79 14.37 17.75 -6.88
CA THR A 79 13.58 16.95 -5.95
C THR A 79 12.31 17.68 -5.48
N ASN A 80 12.38 18.98 -5.19
CA ASN A 80 11.20 19.77 -4.85
C ASN A 80 10.18 19.80 -5.99
N ALA A 81 10.61 19.89 -7.24
CA ALA A 81 9.71 19.84 -8.40
C ALA A 81 9.01 18.49 -8.54
N ILE A 82 9.73 17.39 -8.28
CA ILE A 82 9.15 16.03 -8.26
C ILE A 82 8.08 15.93 -7.17
N ILE A 83 8.38 16.41 -5.96
CA ILE A 83 7.44 16.41 -4.82
C ILE A 83 6.21 17.25 -5.14
N ASP A 84 6.40 18.47 -5.63
CA ASP A 84 5.30 19.42 -5.91
C ASP A 84 4.30 18.85 -6.92
N ARG A 85 4.79 18.14 -7.94
CA ARG A 85 3.95 17.46 -8.93
C ARG A 85 3.06 16.37 -8.32
N ARG A 86 3.45 15.78 -7.18
CA ARG A 86 2.71 14.71 -6.48
C ARG A 86 1.79 15.20 -5.36
N VAL A 87 2.03 16.41 -4.82
CA VAL A 87 1.18 17.03 -3.79
C VAL A 87 -0.33 16.98 -4.11
N PRO A 88 -0.82 17.36 -5.31
CA PRO A 88 -2.26 17.33 -5.59
C PRO A 88 -2.85 15.91 -5.54
N GLU A 89 -2.09 14.90 -5.96
CA GLU A 89 -2.52 13.50 -5.91
C GLU A 89 -2.60 12.99 -4.46
N ILE A 90 -1.58 13.31 -3.64
CA ILE A 90 -1.55 12.97 -2.22
C ILE A 90 -2.74 13.60 -1.48
N ASN A 91 -3.03 14.87 -1.76
CA ASN A 91 -4.17 15.55 -1.17
C ASN A 91 -5.49 14.91 -1.59
N ALA A 92 -5.66 14.62 -2.89
CA ALA A 92 -6.87 13.98 -3.39
C ALA A 92 -7.09 12.60 -2.75
N PHE A 93 -6.05 11.78 -2.64
CA PHE A 93 -6.16 10.48 -1.98
C PHE A 93 -6.47 10.60 -0.48
N ALA A 94 -5.88 11.58 0.20
CA ALA A 94 -6.18 11.87 1.60
C ALA A 94 -7.66 12.26 1.80
N ASP A 95 -8.23 13.09 0.92
CA ASP A 95 -9.66 13.44 0.95
C ASP A 95 -10.55 12.19 0.71
N GLU A 96 -10.20 11.35 -0.26
CA GLU A 96 -10.94 10.10 -0.53
C GLU A 96 -10.89 9.12 0.65
N LEU A 97 -9.72 8.98 1.29
CA LEU A 97 -9.54 8.13 2.47
C LEU A 97 -10.33 8.65 3.67
N GLU A 98 -10.33 9.96 3.91
CA GLU A 98 -11.14 10.58 4.96
C GLU A 98 -12.62 10.25 4.76
N ALA A 99 -13.13 10.49 3.55
CA ALA A 99 -14.53 10.24 3.21
C ALA A 99 -14.89 8.75 3.37
N PHE A 100 -14.03 7.85 2.89
CA PHE A 100 -14.23 6.41 3.03
C PHE A 100 -14.28 5.96 4.50
N LEU A 101 -13.35 6.42 5.33
CA LEU A 101 -13.31 6.05 6.75
C LEU A 101 -14.51 6.59 7.53
N ARG A 102 -14.99 7.81 7.21
CA ARG A 102 -16.23 8.34 7.78
C ARG A 102 -17.46 7.54 7.34
N ALA A 103 -17.54 7.16 6.05
CA ALA A 103 -18.62 6.32 5.56
C ALA A 103 -18.62 4.94 6.23
N MET A 104 -17.44 4.35 6.45
CA MET A 104 -17.28 3.11 7.22
C MET A 104 -17.72 3.27 8.68
N ALA A 105 -17.40 4.39 9.33
CA ALA A 105 -17.80 4.64 10.71
C ALA A 105 -19.34 4.70 10.87
N ASP A 106 -20.06 5.14 9.85
CA ASP A 106 -21.52 5.25 9.85
C ASP A 106 -22.23 3.93 9.46
N LYS A 107 -21.50 2.94 8.92
CA LYS A 107 -22.09 1.66 8.53
C LYS A 107 -22.64 0.89 9.76
N PRO A 108 -23.84 0.29 9.64
CA PRO A 108 -24.38 -0.58 10.69
C PRO A 108 -23.42 -1.77 10.92
N GLY A 109 -23.17 -2.11 12.19
CA GLY A 109 -22.20 -3.13 12.59
C GLY A 109 -20.79 -2.61 12.90
N ASN A 110 -20.51 -1.32 12.68
CA ASN A 110 -19.24 -0.70 13.05
C ASN A 110 -19.32 0.16 14.33
N GLU A 111 -20.37 0.02 15.13
CA GLU A 111 -20.63 0.85 16.31
C GLU A 111 -19.46 0.83 17.32
N GLU A 112 -18.90 -0.36 17.58
CA GLU A 112 -17.73 -0.54 18.47
C GLU A 112 -16.45 0.08 17.90
N LYS A 113 -16.32 0.12 16.56
CA LYS A 113 -15.15 0.68 15.86
C LYS A 113 -15.35 2.12 15.42
N ARG A 114 -16.52 2.70 15.64
CA ARG A 114 -16.88 4.03 15.11
C ARG A 114 -15.92 5.11 15.60
N ALA A 115 -15.54 5.07 16.88
CA ALA A 115 -14.57 6.01 17.45
C ALA A 115 -13.19 5.86 16.81
N GLU A 116 -12.73 4.62 16.60
CA GLU A 116 -11.46 4.33 15.94
C GLU A 116 -11.48 4.79 14.47
N LEU A 117 -12.51 4.45 13.71
CA LEU A 117 -12.68 4.84 12.32
C LEU A 117 -12.78 6.36 12.17
N THR A 118 -13.48 7.03 13.08
CA THR A 118 -13.56 8.50 13.10
C THR A 118 -12.19 9.11 13.43
N ASN A 119 -11.46 8.55 14.39
CA ASN A 119 -10.11 9.02 14.70
C ASN A 119 -9.16 8.80 13.50
N ALA A 120 -9.21 7.63 12.87
CA ALA A 120 -8.44 7.32 11.67
C ALA A 120 -8.78 8.25 10.50
N ALA A 121 -10.07 8.58 10.33
CA ALA A 121 -10.53 9.53 9.31
C ALA A 121 -9.95 10.94 9.51
N ASN A 122 -9.51 11.31 10.71
CA ASN A 122 -8.83 12.60 10.94
C ASN A 122 -7.31 12.46 10.86
N ALA A 123 -6.74 11.40 11.46
CA ALA A 123 -5.30 11.23 11.59
C ALA A 123 -4.62 10.76 10.30
N ALA A 124 -5.17 9.75 9.62
CA ALA A 124 -4.58 9.20 8.40
C ALA A 124 -4.43 10.22 7.26
N PRO A 125 -5.45 11.02 6.91
CA PRO A 125 -5.30 11.98 5.83
C PRO A 125 -4.39 13.16 6.23
N ALA A 126 -4.38 13.57 7.51
CA ALA A 126 -3.43 14.57 8.00
C ALA A 126 -1.98 14.07 7.88
N ALA A 127 -1.72 12.82 8.24
CA ALA A 127 -0.41 12.19 8.09
C ALA A 127 0.02 12.13 6.62
N MET A 128 -0.89 11.78 5.70
CA MET A 128 -0.60 11.77 4.27
C MET A 128 -0.22 13.16 3.74
N ARG A 129 -0.95 14.20 4.15
CA ARG A 129 -0.67 15.58 3.75
C ARG A 129 0.66 16.11 4.31
N ALA A 130 1.20 15.50 5.35
CA ALA A 130 2.51 15.84 5.91
C ALA A 130 3.68 15.21 5.14
N ILE A 131 3.45 14.12 4.39
CA ILE A 131 4.50 13.37 3.66
C ILE A 131 5.38 14.28 2.79
N PRO A 132 4.83 15.20 1.96
CA PRO A 132 5.66 16.05 1.10
C PRO A 132 6.68 16.87 1.90
N ASP A 133 6.27 17.44 3.04
CA ASP A 133 7.15 18.25 3.87
C ASP A 133 8.22 17.40 4.57
N GLN A 134 7.85 16.22 5.07
CA GLN A 134 8.78 15.27 5.65
C GLN A 134 9.87 14.86 4.64
N ILE A 135 9.48 14.58 3.40
CA ILE A 135 10.43 14.22 2.33
C ILE A 135 11.38 15.38 2.05
N ARG A 136 10.87 16.62 1.92
CA ARG A 136 11.72 17.81 1.74
C ARG A 136 12.72 17.96 2.89
N GLY A 137 12.28 17.76 4.12
CA GLY A 137 13.14 17.77 5.31
C GLY A 137 14.25 16.72 5.25
N SER A 138 13.92 15.48 4.90
CA SER A 138 14.90 14.40 4.75
C SER A 138 15.92 14.69 3.64
N ILE A 139 15.50 15.27 2.53
CA ILE A 139 16.37 15.64 1.42
C ILE A 139 17.33 16.76 1.84
N ALA A 140 16.82 17.80 2.51
CA ALA A 140 17.64 18.89 3.03
C ALA A 140 18.70 18.36 4.02
N GLN A 141 18.33 17.42 4.90
CA GLN A 141 19.28 16.78 5.81
C GLN A 141 20.33 15.94 5.06
N ALA A 142 19.92 15.16 4.06
CA ALA A 142 20.85 14.34 3.27
C ALA A 142 21.87 15.18 2.49
N LEU A 143 21.46 16.32 1.96
CA LEU A 143 22.35 17.24 1.23
C LEU A 143 23.26 18.06 2.15
N ALA A 144 22.87 18.28 3.41
CA ALA A 144 23.68 18.96 4.41
C ALA A 144 24.73 18.05 5.07
N ALA A 145 24.60 16.73 4.92
CA ALA A 145 25.56 15.77 5.46
C ALA A 145 26.90 15.85 4.71
N PRO A 146 28.05 15.90 5.41
CA PRO A 146 29.35 15.88 4.74
C PRO A 146 29.53 14.55 3.98
N PRO A 147 30.21 14.55 2.81
CA PRO A 147 30.52 13.32 2.09
C PRO A 147 31.33 12.40 3.02
N ALA A 148 30.87 11.15 3.18
CA ALA A 148 31.57 10.17 3.99
C ALA A 148 33.02 10.03 3.48
N ALA A 149 33.99 10.25 4.36
CA ALA A 149 35.39 10.02 4.02
C ALA A 149 35.58 8.55 3.59
N PRO A 150 36.38 8.28 2.53
CA PRO A 150 36.66 6.92 2.13
C PRO A 150 37.28 6.15 3.31
N ALA A 151 36.71 5.00 3.64
CA ALA A 151 37.21 4.15 4.70
C ALA A 151 38.70 3.81 4.43
N PRO A 152 39.59 3.90 5.44
CA PRO A 152 40.98 3.49 5.26
C PRO A 152 41.01 2.01 4.87
N ALA A 153 41.76 1.70 3.81
CA ALA A 153 41.96 0.34 3.33
C ALA A 153 42.44 -0.56 4.49
N PRO A 154 41.94 -1.80 4.62
CA PRO A 154 42.41 -2.72 5.66
C PRO A 154 43.92 -2.94 5.47
N ALA A 155 44.69 -2.65 6.53
CA ALA A 155 46.11 -2.97 6.56
C ALA A 155 46.26 -4.50 6.42
N GLN A 156 47.04 -4.91 5.43
CA GLN A 156 47.42 -6.32 5.21
C GLN A 156 48.40 -6.79 6.28
#